data_AF-A0A6A5UN47-F1
#
_entry.id   AF-A0A6A5UN47-F1
#
_cell.length_a   1.000
_cell.length_b   1.000
_cell.length_c   1.000
_cell.angle_alpha   90.00
_cell.angle_beta   90.00
_cell.angle_gamma   90.00
#
_symmetry.space_group_name_H-M   'P 1'
#
loop_
_entity.id
_entity.type
_entity.pdbx_description
1 polymer ?
#
loop_
_entity_poly.entity_id
_entity_poly.type
_entity_poly.pdbx_seq_one_letter_code
_entity_poly.pdbx_strand_id
1 'polypeptide(L)'
;ENEGKFGELFSKLLLISDLYFSLHNRPWFRRGWIIQEVAMTKELEVICGDFCMHGDSLFVAMEFLTLLHGRMLSKSPFTYDRVISICVLRRGGFSNWKPSLLQLLLRHRSSCSTDPRDKVFELLGLAADNSYDMGLLKPDYTLDEATIYRRSAIAMLKAEKSLRVLSVPHQDRASTNLKLLSWVPNWIFESTAFSLKDSTHTQHSEHTRRASGESTAQILISKNERMLGLEVFFVDQISQSACVMDLKAIYIGSSRKGLLGRLFREVDDSVNRLFVWEAFAKPSSKSIYKPTNETMFHAFWKTMVTGRVSDDASREEFVQWYKLYLPLSGLRRFLGPRIISRIVDDGNEGLS
;
A
#
# COMPACT_ATOMS: atom_id res chain seq x y z
N GLU A 1 29.55 1.21 -28.30
CA GLU A 1 29.01 2.49 -27.80
C GLU A 1 27.75 2.38 -26.94
N ASN A 2 26.73 1.60 -27.33
CA ASN A 2 25.48 1.49 -26.54
C ASN A 2 25.65 0.80 -25.17
N GLU A 3 26.56 -0.16 -25.03
CA GLU A 3 26.84 -0.80 -23.73
C GLU A 3 27.48 0.16 -22.72
N GLY A 4 28.38 1.04 -23.17
CA GLY A 4 29.01 2.06 -22.30
C GLY A 4 27.99 3.09 -21.80
N LYS A 5 27.09 3.54 -22.68
CA LYS A 5 25.99 4.47 -22.31
C LYS A 5 24.98 3.81 -21.37
N PHE A 6 24.68 2.53 -21.56
CA PHE A 6 23.80 1.78 -20.66
C PHE A 6 24.44 1.60 -19.28
N GLY A 7 25.73 1.24 -19.20
CA GLY A 7 26.45 1.10 -17.93
C GLY A 7 26.53 2.41 -17.14
N GLU A 8 26.76 3.53 -17.82
CA GLU A 8 26.78 4.86 -17.19
C GLU A 8 25.40 5.27 -16.67
N LEU A 9 24.35 5.08 -17.49
CA LEU A 9 22.96 5.36 -17.09
C LEU A 9 22.56 4.49 -15.89
N PHE A 10 22.87 3.20 -15.93
CA PHE A 10 22.59 2.26 -14.85
C PHE A 10 23.29 2.65 -13.55
N SER A 11 24.57 3.04 -13.61
CA SER A 11 25.32 3.51 -12.44
C SER A 11 24.72 4.78 -11.83
N LYS A 12 24.30 5.74 -12.66
CA LYS A 12 23.60 6.96 -12.19
C LYS A 12 22.26 6.62 -11.53
N LEU A 13 21.51 5.66 -12.08
CA LEU A 13 20.26 5.18 -11.49
C LEU A 13 20.47 4.55 -10.11
N LEU A 14 21.52 3.75 -9.93
CA LEU A 14 21.88 3.18 -8.63
C LEU A 14 22.18 4.27 -7.59
N LEU A 15 22.99 5.26 -7.96
CA LEU A 15 23.35 6.37 -7.07
C LEU A 15 22.12 7.19 -6.67
N ILE A 16 21.27 7.51 -7.64
CA ILE A 16 20.00 8.22 -7.41
C ILE A 16 19.08 7.41 -6.48
N SER A 17 19.07 6.07 -6.64
CA SER A 17 18.29 5.18 -5.80
C SER A 17 18.72 5.23 -4.34
N ASP A 18 20.03 5.11 -4.10
CA ASP A 18 20.57 5.14 -2.75
C ASP A 18 20.40 6.51 -2.10
N LEU A 19 20.52 7.60 -2.87
CA LEU A 19 20.22 8.95 -2.40
C LEU A 19 18.74 9.09 -1.98
N TYR A 20 17.82 8.59 -2.80
CA TYR A 20 16.38 8.57 -2.49
C TYR A 20 16.11 7.85 -1.17
N PHE A 21 16.68 6.66 -0.98
CA PHE A 21 16.50 5.89 0.27
C PHE A 21 17.15 6.59 1.47
N SER A 22 18.34 7.16 1.30
CA SER A 22 19.03 7.90 2.37
C SER A 22 18.20 9.09 2.84
N LEU A 23 17.63 9.84 1.91
CA LEU A 23 16.76 10.98 2.21
C LEU A 23 15.47 10.54 2.93
N HIS A 24 14.76 9.53 2.39
CA HIS A 24 13.50 9.02 2.96
C HIS A 24 13.66 8.39 4.35
N ASN A 25 14.83 7.83 4.64
CA ASN A 25 15.11 7.23 5.94
C ASN A 25 15.40 8.25 7.04
N ARG A 26 15.54 9.55 6.70
CA ARG A 26 15.70 10.59 7.72
C ARG A 26 14.43 10.70 8.59
N PRO A 27 14.57 10.94 9.91
CA PRO A 27 13.44 11.00 10.83
C PRO A 27 12.34 11.99 10.42
N TRP A 28 12.71 13.13 9.82
CA TRP A 28 11.76 14.16 9.39
C TRP A 28 10.71 13.61 8.42
N PHE A 29 11.11 12.85 7.39
CA PHE A 29 10.19 12.25 6.42
C PHE A 29 9.29 11.17 7.00
N ARG A 30 9.63 10.64 8.18
CA ARG A 30 8.82 9.63 8.86
C ARG A 30 7.74 10.24 9.74
N ARG A 31 7.94 11.44 10.30
CA ARG A 31 6.94 12.12 11.14
C ARG A 31 5.59 12.23 10.43
N GLY A 32 4.50 12.22 11.18
CA GLY A 32 3.17 12.42 10.60
C GLY A 32 2.78 13.88 10.45
N TRP A 33 3.14 14.74 11.41
CA TRP A 33 2.90 16.19 11.35
C TRP A 33 3.48 16.88 10.11
N ILE A 34 4.56 16.36 9.53
CA ILE A 34 5.14 16.85 8.27
C ILE A 34 4.09 16.94 7.14
N ILE A 35 3.08 16.07 7.16
CA ILE A 35 2.07 16.00 6.09
C ILE A 35 1.30 17.31 6.04
N GLN A 36 0.87 17.83 7.20
CA GLN A 36 0.24 19.15 7.30
C GLN A 36 1.27 20.26 7.10
N GLU A 37 2.43 20.18 7.76
CA GLU A 37 3.49 21.19 7.67
C GLU A 37 3.89 21.47 6.21
N VAL A 38 3.93 20.45 5.36
CA VAL A 38 4.27 20.59 3.94
C VAL A 38 3.05 20.90 3.08
N ALA A 39 1.91 20.24 3.30
CA ALA A 39 0.74 20.41 2.44
C ALA A 39 0.07 21.78 2.60
N MET A 40 0.10 22.36 3.80
CA MET A 40 -0.62 23.60 4.13
C MET A 40 0.22 24.87 3.96
N THR A 41 1.54 24.73 3.88
CA THR A 41 2.45 25.87 3.85
C THR A 41 2.53 26.46 2.44
N LYS A 42 2.47 27.79 2.32
CA LYS A 42 2.61 28.48 1.02
C LYS A 42 4.05 28.41 0.52
N GLU A 43 4.97 28.97 1.30
CA GLU A 43 6.41 29.00 1.00
C GLU A 43 7.14 27.99 1.87
N LEU A 44 7.74 26.98 1.24
CA LEU A 44 8.43 25.90 1.91
C LEU A 44 9.90 25.91 1.53
N GLU A 45 10.78 26.06 2.52
CA GLU A 45 12.22 25.83 2.35
C GLU A 45 12.63 24.56 3.10
N VAL A 46 13.47 23.75 2.46
CA VAL A 46 14.00 22.52 3.05
C VAL A 46 15.49 22.71 3.27
N ILE A 47 15.91 22.56 4.53
CA ILE A 47 17.29 22.69 4.97
C ILE A 47 17.83 21.31 5.37
N CYS A 48 18.98 20.93 4.83
CA CYS A 48 19.65 19.67 5.13
C CYS A 48 21.16 19.89 5.27
N GLY A 49 21.64 20.07 6.50
CA GLY A 49 23.03 20.49 6.74
C GLY A 49 23.23 21.92 6.22
N ASP A 50 24.26 22.13 5.41
CA ASP A 50 24.58 23.43 4.82
C ASP A 50 23.78 23.73 3.53
N PHE A 51 22.94 22.79 3.09
CA PHE A 51 22.15 22.93 1.88
C PHE A 51 20.75 23.46 2.19
N CYS A 52 20.29 24.43 1.42
CA CYS A 52 18.92 24.91 1.41
C CYS A 52 18.36 24.80 -0.01
N MET A 53 17.11 24.35 -0.13
CA MET A 53 16.40 24.35 -1.41
C MET A 53 14.91 24.62 -1.24
N HIS A 54 14.29 25.15 -2.28
CA HIS A 54 12.86 25.32 -2.32
C HIS A 54 12.16 23.95 -2.27
N GLY A 55 11.16 23.83 -1.41
CA GLY A 55 10.45 22.60 -1.14
C GLY A 55 9.77 22.04 -2.38
N ASP A 56 9.19 22.87 -3.24
CA ASP A 56 8.53 22.38 -4.47
C ASP A 56 9.52 21.68 -5.39
N SER A 57 10.75 22.18 -5.50
CA SER A 57 11.82 21.52 -6.27
C SER A 57 12.16 20.15 -5.70
N LEU A 58 12.24 20.02 -4.37
CA LEU A 58 12.49 18.75 -3.72
C LEU A 58 11.35 17.76 -3.95
N PHE A 59 10.10 18.17 -3.76
CA PHE A 59 8.93 17.30 -3.88
C PHE A 59 8.66 16.87 -5.34
N VAL A 60 8.95 17.73 -6.33
CA VAL A 60 8.96 17.34 -7.75
C VAL A 60 10.04 16.30 -8.03
N ALA A 61 11.26 16.51 -7.53
CA ALA A 61 12.33 15.53 -7.69
C ALA A 61 11.94 14.19 -7.03
N MET A 62 11.42 14.20 -5.81
CA MET A 62 11.02 12.97 -5.12
C MET A 62 9.84 12.25 -5.79
N GLU A 63 8.89 12.96 -6.41
CA GLU A 63 7.85 12.35 -7.24
C GLU A 63 8.47 11.65 -8.46
N PHE A 64 9.36 12.32 -9.18
CA PHE A 64 10.05 11.73 -10.33
C PHE A 64 10.82 10.46 -9.92
N LEU A 65 11.57 10.52 -8.82
CA LEU A 65 12.33 9.39 -8.29
C LEU A 65 11.42 8.25 -7.85
N THR A 66 10.27 8.57 -7.26
CA THR A 66 9.23 7.61 -6.89
C THR A 66 8.68 6.88 -8.12
N LEU A 67 8.34 7.61 -9.19
CA LEU A 67 7.82 7.01 -10.43
C LEU A 67 8.87 6.16 -11.13
N LEU A 68 10.12 6.63 -11.16
CA LEU A 68 11.25 5.91 -11.75
C LEU A 68 11.52 4.60 -10.99
N HIS A 69 11.55 4.65 -9.65
CA HIS A 69 11.71 3.47 -8.82
C HIS A 69 10.55 2.48 -8.92
N GLY A 70 9.31 2.95 -8.89
CA GLY A 70 8.12 2.10 -9.02
C GLY A 70 8.05 1.39 -10.38
N ARG A 71 8.58 2.00 -11.44
CA ARG A 71 8.66 1.40 -12.78
C ARG A 71 9.85 0.46 -12.97
N MET A 72 10.98 0.71 -12.31
CA MET A 72 12.25 0.06 -12.63
C MET A 72 12.81 -0.88 -11.55
N LEU A 73 12.63 -0.60 -10.24
CA LEU A 73 13.54 -1.14 -9.22
C LEU A 73 12.90 -1.72 -7.94
N SER A 74 11.62 -1.49 -7.62
CA SER A 74 10.89 -2.18 -6.53
C SER A 74 9.41 -1.76 -6.49
N LYS A 75 8.49 -2.71 -6.23
CA LYS A 75 7.04 -2.47 -6.09
C LYS A 75 6.62 -2.01 -4.68
N SER A 76 7.52 -1.46 -3.86
CA SER A 76 7.19 -1.02 -2.49
C SER A 76 6.17 0.12 -2.46
N PRO A 77 4.87 -0.13 -2.22
CA PRO A 77 3.88 0.94 -2.26
C PRO A 77 4.05 1.91 -1.07
N PHE A 78 4.72 1.46 0.00
CA PHE A 78 4.81 2.13 1.30
C PHE A 78 5.47 3.51 1.29
N THR A 79 6.52 3.68 0.49
CA THR A 79 7.31 4.93 0.47
C THR A 79 6.81 5.87 -0.61
N TYR A 80 6.44 5.32 -1.76
CA TYR A 80 5.94 6.08 -2.90
C TYR A 80 4.64 6.82 -2.55
N ASP A 81 3.72 6.13 -1.89
CA ASP A 81 2.39 6.66 -1.64
C ASP A 81 2.39 7.91 -0.78
N ARG A 82 3.30 7.98 0.19
CA ARG A 82 3.36 9.11 1.13
C ARG A 82 3.83 10.38 0.46
N VAL A 83 4.96 10.34 -0.26
CA VAL A 83 5.49 11.54 -0.91
C VAL A 83 4.58 11.99 -2.03
N ILE A 84 4.08 11.05 -2.85
CA ILE A 84 3.09 11.37 -3.88
C ILE A 84 1.83 11.97 -3.26
N SER A 85 1.36 11.46 -2.12
CA SER A 85 0.24 12.06 -1.39
C SER A 85 0.52 13.51 -1.03
N ILE A 86 1.68 13.78 -0.43
CA ILE A 86 2.05 15.13 0.03
C ILE A 86 2.15 16.07 -1.18
N CYS A 87 2.76 15.62 -2.29
CA CYS A 87 2.82 16.37 -3.55
C CYS A 87 1.42 16.69 -4.09
N VAL A 88 0.52 15.70 -4.09
CA VAL A 88 -0.87 15.88 -4.56
C VAL A 88 -1.63 16.87 -3.68
N LEU A 89 -1.53 16.74 -2.35
CA LEU A 89 -2.15 17.66 -1.39
C LEU A 89 -1.63 19.09 -1.58
N ARG A 90 -0.32 19.25 -1.80
CA ARG A 90 0.34 20.55 -1.99
C ARG A 90 -0.02 21.21 -3.32
N ARG A 91 -0.04 20.47 -4.44
CA ARG A 91 -0.41 21.02 -5.78
C ARG A 91 -1.89 21.30 -5.93
N GLY A 92 -2.73 20.48 -5.30
CA GLY A 92 -4.17 20.51 -5.50
C GLY A 92 -4.89 21.72 -4.91
N GLY A 93 -4.22 22.53 -4.08
CA GLY A 93 -4.76 23.78 -3.54
C GLY A 93 -6.20 23.66 -3.02
N PHE A 94 -6.54 22.53 -2.38
CA PHE A 94 -7.88 22.18 -1.89
C PHE A 94 -9.07 22.29 -2.87
N SER A 95 -8.87 22.63 -4.14
CA SER A 95 -9.98 23.09 -4.99
C SER A 95 -10.70 21.97 -5.75
N ASN A 96 -10.00 20.91 -6.16
CA ASN A 96 -10.59 19.88 -7.05
C ASN A 96 -10.61 18.44 -6.52
N TRP A 97 -9.79 18.07 -5.53
CA TRP A 97 -9.86 16.76 -4.87
C TRP A 97 -9.47 16.88 -3.41
N LYS A 98 -10.38 16.54 -2.50
CA LYS A 98 -10.10 16.50 -1.07
C LYS A 98 -10.33 15.08 -0.53
N PRO A 99 -9.33 14.41 0.06
CA PRO A 99 -9.47 13.04 0.53
C PRO A 99 -10.31 12.96 1.82
N SER A 100 -10.96 11.81 2.04
CA SER A 100 -11.58 11.51 3.34
C SER A 100 -10.51 11.21 4.40
N LEU A 101 -10.88 11.29 5.68
CA LEU A 101 -9.98 10.96 6.78
C LEU A 101 -9.48 9.51 6.68
N LEU A 102 -10.36 8.58 6.25
CA LEU A 102 -9.98 7.19 6.04
C LEU A 102 -8.91 7.05 4.95
N GLN A 103 -9.05 7.76 3.83
CA GLN A 103 -8.06 7.73 2.75
C GLN A 103 -6.70 8.26 3.21
N LEU A 104 -6.70 9.36 3.97
CA LEU A 104 -5.48 9.92 4.55
C LEU A 104 -4.82 8.94 5.52
N LEU A 105 -5.59 8.35 6.44
CA LEU A 105 -5.10 7.39 7.43
C LEU A 105 -4.53 6.12 6.78
N LEU A 106 -5.16 5.61 5.73
CA LEU A 106 -4.66 4.46 4.98
C LEU A 106 -3.34 4.78 4.27
N ARG A 107 -3.27 5.96 3.63
CA ARG A 107 -2.10 6.37 2.84
C ARG A 107 -0.90 6.77 3.70
N HIS A 108 -1.15 7.34 4.87
CA HIS A 108 -0.14 7.82 5.80
C HIS A 108 0.06 6.89 7.00
N ARG A 109 -0.42 5.64 6.94
CA ARG A 109 -0.36 4.70 8.06
C ARG A 109 1.05 4.47 8.60
N SER A 110 2.05 4.44 7.71
CA SER A 110 3.47 4.28 8.06
C SER A 110 4.14 5.56 8.58
N SER A 111 3.39 6.66 8.80
CA SER A 111 3.90 7.82 9.54
C SER A 111 4.33 7.41 10.96
N CYS A 112 5.20 8.17 11.57
CA CYS A 112 5.56 8.01 12.97
C CYS A 112 4.96 9.17 13.74
N SER A 113 4.27 8.85 14.83
CA SER A 113 3.70 9.81 15.75
C SER A 113 4.11 9.40 17.16
N THR A 114 4.69 10.32 17.91
CA THR A 114 5.15 10.05 19.29
C THR A 114 3.95 9.79 20.19
N ASP A 115 2.92 10.62 20.06
CA ASP A 115 1.62 10.39 20.66
C ASP A 115 0.78 9.52 19.69
N PRO A 116 0.28 8.36 20.11
CA PRO A 116 -0.60 7.54 19.29
C PRO A 116 -1.84 8.27 18.74
N ARG A 117 -2.34 9.26 19.47
CA ARG A 117 -3.56 10.01 19.14
C ARG A 117 -3.36 10.90 17.93
N ASP A 118 -2.12 11.37 17.74
CA ASP A 118 -1.71 12.18 16.59
C ASP A 118 -1.92 11.44 15.27
N LYS A 119 -1.95 10.11 15.26
CA LYS A 119 -2.32 9.34 14.06
C LYS A 119 -3.60 9.83 13.41
N VAL A 120 -4.57 10.26 14.21
CA VAL A 120 -5.82 10.85 13.73
C VAL A 120 -5.68 12.36 13.60
N PHE A 121 -5.17 13.04 14.63
CA PHE A 121 -5.19 14.50 14.69
C PHE A 121 -4.26 15.16 13.66
N GLU A 122 -3.14 14.54 13.32
CA GLU A 122 -2.19 15.01 12.31
C GLU A 122 -2.76 15.02 10.88
N LEU A 123 -3.92 14.38 10.66
CA LEU A 123 -4.58 14.31 9.34
C LEU A 123 -5.95 15.00 9.34
N LEU A 124 -6.51 15.30 10.52
CA LEU A 124 -7.87 15.78 10.67
C LEU A 124 -8.11 17.10 9.93
N GLY A 125 -7.15 18.02 9.97
CA GLY A 125 -7.22 19.32 9.26
C GLY A 125 -7.11 19.23 7.73
N LEU A 126 -6.76 18.05 7.19
CA LEU A 126 -6.65 17.80 5.76
C LEU A 126 -7.86 17.06 5.19
N ALA A 127 -8.67 16.45 6.05
CA ALA A 127 -9.81 15.64 5.65
C ALA A 127 -11.01 16.52 5.25
N ALA A 128 -11.75 16.12 4.21
CA ALA A 128 -12.92 16.84 3.72
C ALA A 128 -14.25 16.11 3.88
N ASP A 129 -14.26 15.02 4.65
CA ASP A 129 -15.50 14.32 5.00
C ASP A 129 -16.35 15.08 6.04
N ASN A 130 -16.03 16.36 6.27
CA ASN A 130 -16.65 17.26 7.25
C ASN A 130 -16.68 16.68 8.67
N SER A 131 -15.88 15.64 9.00
CA SER A 131 -15.88 15.05 10.35
C SER A 131 -15.49 16.07 11.42
N TYR A 132 -14.58 16.99 11.06
CA TYR A 132 -14.19 18.11 11.90
C TYR A 132 -15.30 19.19 11.96
N ASP A 133 -15.82 19.60 10.80
CA ASP A 133 -16.82 20.68 10.69
C ASP A 133 -18.19 20.29 11.30
N MET A 134 -18.58 19.01 11.20
CA MET A 134 -19.75 18.43 11.85
C MET A 134 -19.54 18.19 13.36
N GLY A 135 -18.36 18.50 13.90
CA GLY A 135 -18.03 18.33 15.31
C GLY A 135 -17.95 16.86 15.77
N LEU A 136 -17.86 15.91 14.83
CA LEU A 136 -17.77 14.48 15.13
C LEU A 136 -16.40 14.11 15.71
N LEU A 137 -15.36 14.85 15.33
CA LEU A 137 -14.00 14.70 15.83
C LEU A 137 -13.34 16.06 16.07
N LYS A 138 -12.76 16.24 17.25
CA LYS A 138 -11.88 17.36 17.59
C LYS A 138 -10.67 16.83 18.36
N PRO A 139 -9.49 17.46 18.24
CA PRO A 139 -8.35 17.13 19.07
C PRO A 139 -8.69 17.28 20.55
N ASP A 140 -8.67 16.18 21.28
CA ASP A 140 -8.93 16.12 22.72
C ASP A 140 -7.98 15.12 23.35
N TYR A 141 -6.86 15.63 23.86
CA TYR A 141 -5.81 14.83 24.50
C TYR A 141 -6.16 14.44 25.95
N THR A 142 -7.36 14.79 26.44
CA THR A 142 -7.85 14.26 27.73
C THR A 142 -8.40 12.85 27.60
N LEU A 143 -8.72 12.43 26.38
CA LEU A 143 -9.23 11.10 26.07
C LEU A 143 -8.10 10.09 25.84
N ASP A 144 -8.40 8.83 26.12
CA ASP A 144 -7.54 7.71 25.80
C ASP A 144 -7.58 7.38 24.29
N GLU A 145 -6.53 6.68 23.83
CA GLU A 145 -6.33 6.31 22.44
C GLU A 145 -7.49 5.47 21.91
N ALA A 146 -7.99 4.55 22.74
CA ALA A 146 -9.09 3.67 22.40
C ALA A 146 -10.39 4.44 22.14
N THR A 147 -10.69 5.46 22.94
CA THR A 147 -11.86 6.31 22.70
C THR A 147 -11.71 7.13 21.44
N ILE A 148 -10.52 7.69 21.18
CA ILE A 148 -10.27 8.48 19.97
C ILE A 148 -10.44 7.61 18.73
N TYR A 149 -9.79 6.46 18.66
CA TYR A 149 -9.90 5.57 17.50
C TYR A 149 -11.33 5.04 17.29
N ARG A 150 -12.06 4.76 18.37
CA ARG A 150 -13.48 4.38 18.31
C ARG A 150 -14.33 5.52 17.74
N ARG A 151 -14.18 6.74 18.25
CA ARG A 151 -14.90 7.91 17.73
C ARG A 151 -14.56 8.15 16.25
N SER A 152 -13.29 7.97 15.87
CA SER A 152 -12.86 8.09 14.48
C SER A 152 -13.52 7.06 13.57
N ALA A 153 -13.59 5.80 14.00
CA ALA A 153 -14.29 4.76 13.26
C ALA A 153 -15.77 5.08 13.08
N ILE A 154 -16.44 5.56 14.13
CA ILE A 154 -17.86 5.97 14.08
C ILE A 154 -18.05 7.15 13.12
N ALA A 155 -17.17 8.15 13.18
CA ALA A 155 -17.24 9.31 12.29
C ALA A 155 -17.13 8.87 10.82
N MET A 156 -16.17 8.00 10.48
CA MET A 156 -16.01 7.47 9.12
C MET A 156 -17.23 6.65 8.66
N LEU A 157 -17.75 5.78 9.52
CA LEU A 157 -18.96 4.99 9.23
C LEU A 157 -20.16 5.89 8.91
N LYS A 158 -20.34 6.96 9.67
CA LYS A 158 -21.45 7.91 9.49
C LYS A 158 -21.27 8.83 8.28
N ALA A 159 -20.06 9.38 8.08
CA ALA A 159 -19.78 10.33 7.02
C ALA A 159 -19.81 9.67 5.63
N GLU A 160 -19.19 8.50 5.47
CA GLU A 160 -19.13 7.81 4.18
C GLU A 160 -20.33 6.90 3.91
N LYS A 161 -21.18 6.62 4.92
CA LYS A 161 -22.23 5.57 4.88
C LYS A 161 -21.70 4.24 4.31
N SER A 162 -20.46 3.91 4.66
CA SER A 162 -19.70 2.82 4.05
C SER A 162 -18.92 2.02 5.08
N LEU A 163 -18.80 0.72 4.86
CA LEU A 163 -18.06 -0.20 5.74
C LEU A 163 -16.56 -0.24 5.44
N ARG A 164 -16.03 0.70 4.65
CA ARG A 164 -14.62 0.71 4.23
C ARG A 164 -13.64 0.75 5.39
N VAL A 165 -14.00 1.39 6.49
CA VAL A 165 -13.15 1.42 7.69
C VAL A 165 -12.87 0.00 8.23
N LEU A 166 -13.77 -0.96 8.01
CA LEU A 166 -13.60 -2.35 8.43
C LEU A 166 -12.62 -3.13 7.53
N SER A 167 -12.26 -2.59 6.36
CA SER A 167 -11.21 -3.17 5.50
C SER A 167 -9.80 -2.95 6.04
N VAL A 168 -9.65 -2.10 7.06
CA VAL A 168 -8.38 -1.91 7.75
C VAL A 168 -7.94 -3.24 8.36
N PRO A 169 -6.74 -3.74 8.02
CA PRO A 169 -6.20 -4.95 8.63
C PRO A 169 -6.18 -4.83 10.16
N HIS A 170 -6.78 -5.81 10.82
CA HIS A 170 -6.73 -5.99 12.26
C HIS A 170 -5.55 -6.90 12.58
N GLN A 171 -4.75 -6.55 13.59
CA GLN A 171 -3.74 -7.47 14.12
C GLN A 171 -4.31 -8.27 15.28
N ASP A 172 -3.73 -9.44 15.49
CA ASP A 172 -4.00 -10.30 16.64
C ASP A 172 -3.81 -9.54 17.96
N ARG A 173 -4.77 -9.68 18.88
CA ARG A 173 -4.90 -8.84 20.09
C ARG A 173 -3.71 -8.90 21.05
N ALA A 174 -2.82 -9.87 20.86
CA ALA A 174 -1.66 -10.11 21.71
C ALA A 174 -0.50 -9.11 21.53
N SER A 175 -0.46 -8.33 20.44
CA SER A 175 0.68 -7.47 20.12
C SER A 175 0.61 -6.06 20.71
N THR A 176 -0.53 -5.63 21.28
CA THR A 176 -0.70 -4.27 21.81
C THR A 176 -1.47 -4.27 23.12
N ASN A 177 -1.08 -3.40 24.06
CA ASN A 177 -1.81 -3.18 25.32
C ASN A 177 -3.15 -2.43 25.13
N LEU A 178 -3.47 -1.99 23.91
CA LEU A 178 -4.72 -1.27 23.61
C LEU A 178 -5.91 -2.24 23.55
N LYS A 179 -6.88 -2.04 24.44
CA LYS A 179 -8.15 -2.80 24.46
C LYS A 179 -9.14 -2.24 23.44
N LEU A 180 -8.84 -2.38 22.14
CA LEU A 180 -9.72 -1.96 21.06
C LEU A 180 -10.86 -2.96 20.83
N LEU A 181 -12.03 -2.42 20.44
CA LEU A 181 -13.17 -3.23 20.00
C LEU A 181 -12.85 -3.87 18.64
N SER A 182 -13.49 -5.01 18.34
CA SER A 182 -13.19 -5.80 17.13
C SER A 182 -13.44 -5.10 15.79
N TRP A 183 -14.21 -4.01 15.79
CA TRP A 183 -14.55 -3.22 14.60
C TRP A 183 -13.82 -1.87 14.57
N VAL A 184 -12.99 -1.57 15.57
CA VAL A 184 -12.23 -0.32 15.67
C VAL A 184 -10.82 -0.55 15.16
N PRO A 185 -10.40 0.13 14.08
CA PRO A 185 -9.03 0.04 13.56
C PRO A 185 -7.97 0.43 14.59
N ASN A 186 -6.83 -0.26 14.54
CA ASN A 186 -5.62 0.16 15.22
C ASN A 186 -4.72 0.97 14.27
N TRP A 187 -4.58 2.26 14.54
CA TRP A 187 -3.81 3.19 13.70
C TRP A 187 -2.32 3.32 14.06
N ILE A 188 -1.89 2.80 15.22
CA ILE A 188 -0.47 2.80 15.61
C ILE A 188 0.31 1.80 14.75
N PHE A 189 -0.33 0.67 14.43
CA PHE A 189 0.36 -0.42 13.78
C PHE A 189 0.68 -0.12 12.32
N GLU A 190 1.96 -0.24 11.99
CA GLU A 190 2.46 -0.27 10.62
C GLU A 190 2.13 -1.63 9.99
N SER A 191 0.95 -1.70 9.37
CA SER A 191 0.57 -2.80 8.51
C SER A 191 1.19 -2.63 7.13
N THR A 192 1.82 -3.68 6.63
CA THR A 192 2.22 -3.73 5.21
C THR A 192 1.04 -4.05 4.28
N ALA A 193 -0.10 -4.47 4.82
CA ALA A 193 -1.29 -4.71 4.03
C ALA A 193 -2.01 -3.39 3.72
N PHE A 194 -2.39 -3.22 2.45
CA PHE A 194 -3.19 -2.10 1.95
C PHE A 194 -4.57 -2.58 1.50
N SER A 195 -5.54 -1.69 1.57
CA SER A 195 -6.84 -1.89 0.92
C SER A 195 -6.63 -1.96 -0.60
N LEU A 196 -7.07 -3.06 -1.22
CA LEU A 196 -7.02 -3.22 -2.69
C LEU A 196 -7.81 -2.13 -3.44
N LYS A 197 -8.78 -1.49 -2.75
CA LYS A 197 -9.59 -0.38 -3.27
C LYS A 197 -8.85 0.97 -3.23
N ASP A 198 -7.89 1.13 -2.33
CA ASP A 198 -7.20 2.41 -2.07
C ASP A 198 -5.79 2.48 -2.63
N SER A 199 -5.36 1.49 -3.41
CA SER A 199 -4.06 1.52 -4.07
C SER A 199 -3.97 2.68 -5.07
N THR A 200 -2.77 3.19 -5.24
CA THR A 200 -2.46 4.62 -5.18
C THR A 200 -2.05 5.26 -6.49
N HIS A 201 -2.35 4.66 -7.64
CA HIS A 201 -1.81 5.14 -8.91
C HIS A 201 -2.75 5.93 -9.80
N THR A 202 -4.01 6.12 -9.42
CA THR A 202 -4.92 6.90 -10.25
C THR A 202 -5.56 8.01 -9.43
N GLN A 203 -5.21 9.26 -9.77
CA GLN A 203 -5.98 10.44 -9.42
C GLN A 203 -7.45 10.32 -9.91
N HIS A 204 -7.74 9.34 -10.78
CA HIS A 204 -9.04 8.99 -11.32
C HIS A 204 -9.30 7.48 -11.19
N SER A 205 -9.53 6.96 -9.98
CA SER A 205 -10.12 5.61 -9.88
C SER A 205 -11.63 5.71 -10.18
N GLU A 206 -11.99 5.96 -11.43
CA GLU A 206 -13.37 5.86 -11.94
C GLU A 206 -13.91 4.42 -11.82
N HIS A 207 -13.04 3.45 -11.49
CA HIS A 207 -13.39 2.06 -11.24
C HIS A 207 -13.38 1.75 -9.74
N THR A 208 -14.16 2.48 -8.94
CA THR A 208 -14.52 1.99 -7.60
C THR A 208 -15.38 0.74 -7.75
N ARG A 209 -14.72 -0.43 -7.76
CA ARG A 209 -15.41 -1.72 -7.64
C ARG A 209 -16.30 -1.66 -6.40
N ARG A 210 -17.60 -1.76 -6.63
CA ARG A 210 -18.65 -1.65 -5.60
C ARG A 210 -19.45 -2.94 -5.65
N ALA A 211 -18.93 -3.97 -4.98
CA ALA A 211 -19.58 -5.28 -4.91
C ALA A 211 -21.02 -5.19 -4.37
N SER A 212 -21.31 -4.17 -3.55
CA SER A 212 -22.65 -3.87 -3.05
C SER A 212 -23.58 -3.20 -4.07
N GLY A 213 -23.13 -2.86 -5.28
CA GLY A 213 -23.91 -2.07 -6.23
C GLY A 213 -24.44 -0.79 -5.58
N GLU A 214 -25.70 -0.44 -5.81
CA GLU A 214 -26.35 0.73 -5.18
C GLU A 214 -26.73 0.52 -3.70
N SER A 215 -26.52 -0.68 -3.14
CA SER A 215 -26.85 -0.92 -1.74
C SER A 215 -25.96 -0.11 -0.81
N THR A 216 -26.59 0.50 0.20
CA THR A 216 -25.92 1.24 1.28
C THR A 216 -25.90 0.41 2.55
N ALA A 217 -24.88 0.61 3.38
CA ALA A 217 -24.75 -0.14 4.62
C ALA A 217 -25.76 0.36 5.67
N GLN A 218 -26.57 -0.54 6.22
CA GLN A 218 -27.36 -0.25 7.41
C GLN A 218 -26.49 -0.43 8.65
N ILE A 219 -26.17 0.68 9.30
CA ILE A 219 -25.22 0.73 10.41
C ILE A 219 -25.99 1.06 11.69
N LEU A 220 -25.98 0.13 12.65
CA LEU A 220 -26.55 0.31 13.98
C LEU A 220 -25.43 0.37 15.01
N ILE A 221 -25.31 1.47 15.74
CA ILE A 221 -24.35 1.60 16.84
C ILE A 221 -25.12 1.57 18.16
N SER A 222 -24.72 0.67 19.06
CA SER A 222 -25.30 0.59 20.41
C SER A 222 -25.15 1.90 21.19
N LYS A 223 -26.05 2.19 22.13
CA LYS A 223 -26.02 3.43 22.94
C LYS A 223 -24.69 3.71 23.66
N ASN A 224 -23.97 2.66 24.06
CA ASN A 224 -22.66 2.78 24.73
C ASN A 224 -21.47 2.78 23.74
N GLU A 225 -21.77 2.80 22.44
CA GLU A 225 -20.81 2.80 21.34
C GLU A 225 -19.85 1.60 21.34
N ARG A 226 -20.20 0.48 21.98
CA ARG A 226 -19.32 -0.70 22.05
C ARG A 226 -19.63 -1.76 21.01
N MET A 227 -20.86 -1.83 20.55
CA MET A 227 -21.30 -2.82 19.55
C MET A 227 -21.70 -2.13 18.25
N LEU A 228 -21.23 -2.73 17.15
CA LEU A 228 -21.59 -2.40 15.78
C LEU A 228 -22.50 -3.52 15.25
N GLY A 229 -23.76 -3.19 14.99
CA GLY A 229 -24.72 -4.03 14.31
C GLY A 229 -24.73 -3.71 12.82
N LEU A 230 -24.69 -4.76 11.99
CA LEU A 230 -24.70 -4.68 10.53
C LEU A 230 -25.72 -5.66 9.98
N GLU A 231 -26.42 -5.26 8.92
CA GLU A 231 -27.13 -6.21 8.06
C GLU A 231 -26.12 -6.80 7.06
N VAL A 232 -26.07 -8.14 6.97
CA VAL A 232 -25.09 -8.85 6.15
C VAL A 232 -25.77 -9.90 5.28
N PHE A 233 -25.22 -10.12 4.10
CA PHE A 233 -25.57 -11.26 3.24
C PHE A 233 -24.50 -12.33 3.38
N PHE A 234 -24.92 -13.56 3.63
CA PHE A 234 -24.02 -14.70 3.52
C PHE A 234 -23.76 -14.98 2.04
N VAL A 235 -22.51 -14.78 1.60
CA VAL A 235 -22.11 -15.05 0.22
C VAL A 235 -21.58 -16.47 0.09
N ASP A 236 -20.52 -16.80 0.83
CA ASP A 236 -19.90 -18.13 0.84
C ASP A 236 -18.98 -18.28 2.08
N GLN A 237 -18.50 -19.49 2.31
CA GLN A 237 -17.49 -19.81 3.33
C GLN A 237 -16.11 -19.97 2.68
N ILE A 238 -15.11 -19.27 3.24
CA ILE A 238 -13.71 -19.49 2.84
C ILE A 238 -13.31 -20.88 3.30
N SER A 239 -13.14 -21.79 2.35
CA SER A 239 -12.76 -23.18 2.62
C SER A 239 -11.25 -23.35 2.80
N GLN A 240 -10.45 -22.55 2.08
CA GLN A 240 -8.99 -22.62 2.09
C GLN A 240 -8.39 -21.24 1.79
N SER A 241 -7.18 -21.00 2.29
CA SER A 241 -6.40 -19.80 2.01
C SER A 241 -4.94 -20.17 1.73
N ALA A 242 -4.33 -19.50 0.75
CA ALA A 242 -2.91 -19.66 0.44
C ALA A 242 -2.03 -18.70 1.27
N CYS A 243 -0.71 -18.79 1.11
CA CYS A 243 0.23 -17.94 1.83
C CYS A 243 0.05 -16.44 1.48
N VAL A 244 0.21 -15.58 2.49
CA VAL A 244 0.16 -14.12 2.37
C VAL A 244 1.54 -13.57 2.05
N MET A 245 1.62 -12.58 1.17
CA MET A 245 2.87 -11.89 0.84
C MET A 245 3.47 -11.18 2.06
N ASP A 246 4.65 -11.62 2.51
CA ASP A 246 5.38 -10.98 3.60
C ASP A 246 6.28 -9.87 3.05
N LEU A 247 5.67 -8.71 2.90
CA LEU A 247 6.38 -7.52 2.46
C LEU A 247 7.44 -7.08 3.49
N LYS A 248 7.28 -7.35 4.80
CA LYS A 248 8.26 -6.90 5.82
C LYS A 248 9.59 -7.64 5.69
N ALA A 249 9.56 -8.95 5.43
CA ALA A 249 10.76 -9.76 5.23
C ALA A 249 11.58 -9.30 4.01
N ILE A 250 10.91 -8.89 2.93
CA ILE A 250 11.56 -8.38 1.71
C ILE A 250 12.35 -7.10 2.02
N TYR A 251 11.81 -6.18 2.82
CA TYR A 251 12.45 -4.87 3.06
C TYR A 251 13.48 -4.89 4.20
N ILE A 252 13.18 -5.50 5.34
CA ILE A 252 14.05 -5.44 6.54
C ILE A 252 15.34 -6.25 6.35
N GLY A 253 15.27 -7.40 5.65
CA GLY A 253 16.45 -8.24 5.36
C GLY A 253 17.40 -7.65 4.30
N SER A 254 17.05 -6.49 3.73
CA SER A 254 17.66 -5.98 2.50
C SER A 254 18.63 -4.81 2.68
N SER A 255 18.76 -4.28 3.90
CA SER A 255 19.66 -3.15 4.20
C SER A 255 21.15 -3.49 4.03
N ARG A 256 21.53 -4.79 4.02
CA ARG A 256 22.94 -5.23 3.97
C ARG A 256 23.48 -5.58 2.58
N LYS A 257 22.64 -5.76 1.53
CA LYS A 257 23.09 -6.26 0.20
C LYS A 257 22.92 -5.27 -0.99
N GLY A 258 22.78 -3.96 -0.75
CA GLY A 258 22.60 -2.96 -1.81
C GLY A 258 21.32 -3.15 -2.66
N LEU A 259 21.12 -2.34 -3.71
CA LEU A 259 19.89 -2.35 -4.53
C LEU A 259 19.64 -3.68 -5.25
N LEU A 260 20.67 -4.24 -5.90
CA LEU A 260 20.59 -5.50 -6.65
C LEU A 260 20.15 -6.66 -5.75
N GLY A 261 20.71 -6.76 -4.54
CA GLY A 261 20.31 -7.79 -3.59
C GLY A 261 18.85 -7.65 -3.12
N ARG A 262 18.26 -6.45 -3.13
CA ARG A 262 16.82 -6.28 -2.82
C ARG A 262 15.96 -6.75 -3.98
N LEU A 263 16.29 -6.31 -5.20
CA LEU A 263 15.62 -6.69 -6.44
C LEU A 263 15.51 -8.21 -6.59
N PHE A 264 16.62 -8.93 -6.43
CA PHE A 264 16.60 -10.38 -6.57
C PHE A 264 15.74 -11.08 -5.53
N ARG A 265 15.77 -10.65 -4.27
CA ARG A 265 14.90 -11.22 -3.22
C ARG A 265 13.43 -10.93 -3.47
N GLU A 266 13.11 -9.71 -3.92
CA GLU A 266 11.73 -9.33 -4.23
C GLU A 266 11.17 -10.15 -5.39
N VAL A 267 11.97 -10.35 -6.45
CA VAL A 267 11.63 -11.22 -7.58
C VAL A 267 11.49 -12.66 -7.10
N ASP A 268 12.42 -13.17 -6.30
CA ASP A 268 12.38 -14.54 -5.81
C ASP A 268 11.13 -14.84 -4.97
N ASP A 269 10.78 -13.96 -4.01
CA ASP A 269 9.59 -14.08 -3.17
C ASP A 269 8.30 -13.91 -3.98
N SER A 270 8.25 -12.94 -4.90
CA SER A 270 7.10 -12.75 -5.80
C SER A 270 6.86 -13.98 -6.66
N VAL A 271 7.92 -14.50 -7.27
CA VAL A 271 7.87 -15.69 -8.12
C VAL A 271 7.47 -16.91 -7.30
N ASN A 272 8.01 -17.09 -6.08
CA ASN A 272 7.62 -18.14 -5.13
C ASN A 272 6.11 -18.14 -4.84
N ARG A 273 5.54 -16.97 -4.56
CA ARG A 273 4.13 -16.86 -4.17
C ARG A 273 3.20 -17.10 -5.33
N LEU A 274 3.56 -16.62 -6.52
CA LEU A 274 2.82 -16.90 -7.75
C LEU A 274 2.67 -18.40 -7.97
N PHE A 275 3.68 -19.22 -7.66
CA PHE A 275 3.55 -20.68 -7.74
C PHE A 275 2.54 -21.25 -6.75
N VAL A 276 2.60 -20.79 -5.51
CA VAL A 276 1.68 -21.27 -4.47
C VAL A 276 0.25 -20.92 -4.88
N TRP A 277 0.03 -19.70 -5.39
CA TRP A 277 -1.26 -19.26 -5.90
C TRP A 277 -1.69 -20.02 -7.16
N GLU A 278 -0.79 -20.32 -8.09
CA GLU A 278 -1.08 -21.12 -9.28
C GLU A 278 -1.45 -22.57 -8.91
N ALA A 279 -0.69 -23.20 -8.02
CA ALA A 279 -0.96 -24.56 -7.53
C ALA A 279 -2.29 -24.62 -6.77
N PHE A 280 -2.64 -23.54 -6.06
CA PHE A 280 -3.89 -23.40 -5.34
C PHE A 280 -5.07 -23.18 -6.30
N ALA A 281 -4.98 -22.21 -7.20
CA ALA A 281 -6.05 -21.82 -8.12
C ALA A 281 -6.23 -22.79 -9.29
N LYS A 282 -5.21 -23.58 -9.64
CA LYS A 282 -5.21 -24.56 -10.74
C LYS A 282 -5.76 -23.96 -12.05
N PRO A 283 -5.21 -22.85 -12.56
CA PRO A 283 -5.76 -22.13 -13.71
C PRO A 283 -5.78 -22.98 -14.99
N SER A 284 -4.87 -23.95 -15.13
CA SER A 284 -4.84 -24.89 -16.27
C SER A 284 -5.86 -26.03 -16.17
N SER A 285 -6.66 -26.10 -15.10
CA SER A 285 -7.72 -27.10 -14.98
C SER A 285 -8.80 -26.89 -16.05
N LYS A 286 -9.37 -27.99 -16.54
CA LYS A 286 -10.58 -27.96 -17.39
C LYS A 286 -11.87 -27.63 -16.61
N SER A 287 -11.77 -27.49 -15.28
CA SER A 287 -12.88 -27.06 -14.44
C SER A 287 -13.33 -25.63 -14.79
N ILE A 288 -14.58 -25.34 -14.44
CA ILE A 288 -15.15 -23.98 -14.49
C ILE A 288 -15.16 -23.38 -13.09
N TYR A 289 -14.91 -22.07 -13.01
CA TYR A 289 -15.11 -21.29 -11.81
C TYR A 289 -16.62 -21.03 -11.65
N LYS A 290 -17.26 -21.89 -10.84
CA LYS A 290 -18.72 -21.95 -10.71
C LYS A 290 -19.40 -20.60 -10.43
N PRO A 291 -18.87 -19.69 -9.58
CA PRO A 291 -19.57 -18.45 -9.25
C PRO A 291 -19.89 -17.54 -10.43
N THR A 292 -19.06 -17.54 -11.49
CA THR A 292 -19.25 -16.69 -12.68
C THR A 292 -19.34 -17.48 -13.98
N ASN A 293 -19.29 -18.82 -13.89
CA ASN A 293 -19.33 -19.74 -15.03
C ASN A 293 -18.22 -19.49 -16.08
N GLU A 294 -17.06 -19.00 -15.64
CA GLU A 294 -15.90 -18.76 -16.49
C GLU A 294 -14.83 -19.86 -16.31
N THR A 295 -13.83 -19.93 -17.20
CA THR A 295 -12.74 -20.90 -17.02
C THR A 295 -11.90 -20.55 -15.80
N MET A 296 -11.26 -21.54 -15.17
CA MET A 296 -10.36 -21.27 -14.04
C MET A 296 -9.25 -20.28 -14.40
N PHE A 297 -8.70 -20.37 -15.61
CA PHE A 297 -7.72 -19.39 -16.10
C PHE A 297 -8.32 -17.98 -16.16
N HIS A 298 -9.55 -17.83 -16.67
CA HIS A 298 -10.20 -16.54 -16.79
C HIS A 298 -10.45 -15.87 -15.43
N ALA A 299 -10.91 -16.66 -14.44
CA ALA A 299 -11.05 -16.19 -13.07
C ALA A 299 -9.70 -15.84 -12.44
N PHE A 300 -8.66 -16.64 -12.70
CA PHE A 300 -7.32 -16.45 -12.15
C PHE A 300 -6.68 -15.15 -12.62
N TRP A 301 -6.59 -14.88 -13.93
CA TRP A 301 -5.92 -13.65 -14.40
C TRP A 301 -6.68 -12.39 -13.95
N LYS A 302 -8.02 -12.41 -13.99
CA LYS A 302 -8.85 -11.32 -13.46
C LYS A 302 -8.55 -11.07 -11.98
N THR A 303 -8.41 -12.12 -11.19
CA THR A 303 -8.05 -12.02 -9.77
C THR A 303 -6.66 -11.43 -9.58
N MET A 304 -5.67 -11.87 -10.38
CA MET A 304 -4.30 -11.38 -10.35
C MET A 304 -4.18 -9.88 -10.64
N VAL A 305 -5.05 -9.34 -11.51
CA VAL A 305 -5.13 -7.90 -11.79
C VAL A 305 -6.18 -7.18 -10.94
N THR A 306 -6.72 -7.84 -9.92
CA THR A 306 -7.77 -7.33 -9.01
C THR A 306 -9.04 -6.85 -9.73
N GLY A 307 -9.27 -7.36 -10.94
CA GLY A 307 -10.32 -6.90 -11.83
C GLY A 307 -10.20 -5.43 -12.21
N ARG A 308 -9.03 -4.79 -12.16
CA ARG A 308 -8.91 -3.39 -12.60
C ARG A 308 -9.11 -3.23 -14.10
N VAL A 309 -8.76 -4.27 -14.83
CA VAL A 309 -8.71 -4.27 -16.28
C VAL A 309 -9.39 -5.53 -16.77
N SER A 310 -10.22 -5.39 -17.79
CA SER A 310 -11.04 -6.50 -18.30
C SER A 310 -11.21 -6.50 -19.82
N ASP A 311 -10.49 -5.63 -20.54
CA ASP A 311 -10.42 -5.68 -22.00
C ASP A 311 -9.49 -6.80 -22.49
N ASP A 312 -9.67 -7.17 -23.76
CA ASP A 312 -8.92 -8.25 -24.39
C ASP A 312 -7.43 -7.92 -24.55
N ALA A 313 -7.07 -6.66 -24.77
CA ALA A 313 -5.66 -6.25 -24.91
C ALA A 313 -4.88 -6.52 -23.61
N SER A 314 -5.46 -6.16 -22.47
CA SER A 314 -4.85 -6.38 -21.16
C SER A 314 -4.78 -7.85 -20.77
N ARG A 315 -5.75 -8.65 -21.25
CA ARG A 315 -5.68 -10.10 -21.14
C ARG A 315 -4.53 -10.66 -21.97
N GLU A 316 -4.32 -10.17 -23.20
CA GLU A 316 -3.21 -10.60 -24.05
C GLU A 316 -1.86 -10.25 -23.42
N GLU A 317 -1.70 -9.03 -22.90
CA GLU A 317 -0.51 -8.63 -22.15
C GLU A 317 -0.24 -9.56 -20.96
N PHE A 318 -1.27 -9.86 -20.16
CA PHE A 318 -1.14 -10.81 -19.06
C PHE A 318 -0.71 -12.20 -19.56
N VAL A 319 -1.28 -12.68 -20.66
CA VAL A 319 -0.91 -13.98 -21.25
C VAL A 319 0.53 -13.98 -21.74
N GLN A 320 1.01 -12.91 -22.37
CA GLN A 320 2.40 -12.78 -22.79
C GLN A 320 3.35 -12.81 -21.60
N TRP A 321 3.05 -12.02 -20.55
CA TRP A 321 3.79 -12.05 -19.30
C TRP A 321 3.78 -13.44 -18.64
N TYR A 322 2.63 -14.10 -18.59
CA TYR A 322 2.47 -15.42 -17.97
C TYR A 322 3.25 -16.51 -18.73
N LYS A 323 3.36 -16.40 -20.06
CA LYS A 323 4.21 -17.28 -20.88
C LYS A 323 5.69 -17.13 -20.57
N LEU A 324 6.17 -15.93 -20.25
CA LEU A 324 7.56 -15.70 -19.81
C LEU A 324 7.83 -16.28 -18.42
N TYR A 325 6.79 -16.36 -17.57
CA TYR A 325 6.87 -16.93 -16.23
C TYR A 325 6.93 -18.47 -16.24
N LEU A 326 6.20 -19.14 -17.15
CA LEU A 326 6.10 -20.62 -17.20
C LEU A 326 7.45 -21.38 -17.31
N PRO A 327 8.45 -20.93 -18.09
CA PRO A 327 9.77 -21.57 -18.13
C PRO A 327 10.54 -21.48 -16.81
N LEU A 328 10.54 -20.30 -16.17
CA LEU A 328 11.09 -20.11 -14.81
C LEU A 328 10.41 -21.04 -13.81
N SER A 329 9.13 -21.33 -14.10
CA SER A 329 8.29 -22.25 -13.37
C SER A 329 8.70 -23.72 -13.46
N GLY A 330 8.97 -24.20 -14.68
CA GLY A 330 9.51 -25.54 -14.92
C GLY A 330 10.91 -25.74 -14.31
N LEU A 331 11.82 -24.77 -14.53
CA LEU A 331 13.18 -24.79 -13.98
C LEU A 331 13.18 -24.88 -12.44
N ARG A 332 12.24 -24.21 -11.78
CA ARG A 332 12.16 -24.20 -10.32
C ARG A 332 11.62 -25.48 -9.70
N ARG A 333 10.64 -26.14 -10.34
CA ARG A 333 10.21 -27.48 -9.94
C ARG A 333 11.34 -28.50 -9.97
N PHE A 334 12.29 -28.33 -10.90
CA PHE A 334 13.43 -29.24 -11.06
C PHE A 334 14.58 -28.94 -10.07
N LEU A 335 14.87 -27.67 -9.81
CA LEU A 335 16.07 -27.24 -9.06
C LEU A 335 15.78 -26.80 -7.60
N GLY A 336 14.51 -26.75 -7.19
CA GLY A 336 14.08 -26.45 -5.82
C GLY A 336 13.93 -24.95 -5.48
N PRO A 337 13.47 -24.61 -4.26
CA PRO A 337 13.02 -23.25 -3.93
C PRO A 337 14.11 -22.18 -3.76
N ARG A 338 15.42 -22.47 -3.94
CA ARG A 338 16.53 -21.53 -3.65
C ARG A 338 17.42 -21.15 -4.85
N ILE A 339 16.94 -21.29 -6.08
CA ILE A 339 17.77 -21.07 -7.29
C ILE A 339 18.31 -19.64 -7.39
N ILE A 340 17.45 -18.64 -7.23
CA ILE A 340 17.86 -17.23 -7.40
C ILE A 340 18.81 -16.80 -6.28
N SER A 341 18.66 -17.34 -5.06
CA SER A 341 19.62 -17.07 -3.98
C SER A 341 20.99 -17.71 -4.23
N ARG A 342 21.04 -18.94 -4.75
CA ARG A 342 22.30 -19.63 -5.09
C ARG A 342 23.08 -18.93 -6.21
N ILE A 343 22.39 -18.53 -7.29
CA ILE A 343 23.02 -17.83 -8.42
C ILE A 343 23.68 -16.50 -7.99
N VAL A 344 23.12 -15.83 -6.98
CA VAL A 344 23.62 -14.53 -6.49
C VAL A 344 24.75 -14.70 -5.49
N ASP A 345 24.70 -15.72 -4.63
CA ASP A 345 25.82 -15.99 -3.71
C ASP A 345 27.07 -16.42 -4.50
N ASP A 346 26.92 -17.21 -5.58
CA ASP A 346 28.01 -17.57 -6.49
C ASP A 346 28.49 -16.36 -7.35
N GLY A 347 27.59 -15.44 -7.71
CA GLY A 347 27.93 -14.27 -8.53
C GLY A 347 28.67 -13.15 -7.78
N ASN A 348 28.57 -13.10 -6.45
CA ASN A 348 29.29 -12.12 -5.62
C ASN A 348 30.73 -12.56 -5.30
N GLU A 349 31.07 -13.85 -5.40
CA GLU A 349 32.46 -14.32 -5.26
C GLU A 349 33.31 -14.01 -6.51
N GLY A 350 32.69 -13.72 -7.66
CA GLY A 350 33.38 -13.39 -8.91
C GLY A 350 33.66 -11.91 -9.15
N LEU A 351 33.27 -11.02 -8.23
CA LEU A 351 33.38 -9.55 -8.37
C LEU A 351 34.07 -8.86 -7.16
N SER A 352 34.70 -9.62 -6.27
CA SER A 352 35.52 -9.09 -5.16
C SER A 352 36.98 -8.88 -5.55
#